data_AF-A0A6G3XG48-F1
#
_entry.id   AF-A0A6G3XG48-F1
#
_cell.length_a   1.000
_cell.length_b   1.000
_cell.length_c   1.000
_cell.angle_alpha   90.00
_cell.angle_beta   90.00
_cell.angle_gamma   90.00
#
_symmetry.space_group_name_H-M   'P 1'
#
loop_
_entity.id
_entity.type
_entity.pdbx_description
1 polymer ?
#
loop_
_entity_poly.entity_id
_entity_poly.type
_entity_poly.pdbx_seq_one_letter_code
_entity_poly.pdbx_strand_id
1 'polypeptide(L)'
;YAGAMYGIDTNNGGMYLEGDPSVVGNQPRFIAYEAEWLRPDFHIWNLNHEYTHYLDGRFTMYGDFAANMTTPTIWWVEGFAEYISYHYREEPYTAAMTEAGKGTYALSTLFSTDYSHDTTRVYRWGYLAVRYMLEKHPA
;
A
#
# COMPACT_ATOMS: atom_id res chain seq x y z
N TYR A 1 -1.48 20.57 5.38
CA TYR A 1 -1.40 20.72 6.85
C TYR A 1 -1.32 19.41 7.62
N ALA A 2 -1.60 18.24 7.03
CA ALA A 2 -1.65 16.98 7.76
C ALA A 2 -0.32 16.57 8.43
N GLY A 3 0.83 16.82 7.80
CA GLY A 3 2.13 16.46 8.38
C GLY A 3 2.47 17.19 9.67
N ALA A 4 2.10 18.48 9.77
CA ALA A 4 2.29 19.25 11.00
C ALA A 4 1.32 18.85 12.13
N MET A 5 0.15 18.28 11.81
CA MET A 5 -0.87 17.92 12.79
C MET A 5 -0.78 16.46 13.24
N TYR A 6 -0.26 15.58 12.39
CA TYR A 6 -0.27 14.13 12.61
C TYR A 6 1.11 13.47 12.50
N GLY A 7 2.17 14.23 12.24
CA GLY A 7 3.53 13.69 12.14
C GLY A 7 3.75 12.80 10.92
N ILE A 8 2.97 13.00 9.86
CA ILE A 8 3.00 12.19 8.63
C ILE A 8 3.73 12.91 7.50
N ASP A 9 4.36 12.15 6.60
CA ASP A 9 4.74 12.70 5.31
C ASP A 9 3.46 13.10 4.54
N THR A 10 3.49 14.26 3.89
CA THR A 10 2.38 14.80 3.09
C THR A 10 2.62 14.67 1.59
N ASN A 11 3.77 14.15 1.15
CA ASN A 11 4.05 13.89 -0.25
C ASN A 11 3.59 12.48 -0.67
N ASN A 12 2.42 12.08 -0.19
CA ASN A 12 1.72 10.84 -0.50
C ASN A 12 0.22 11.13 -0.64
N GLY A 13 -0.54 10.22 -1.26
CA GLY A 13 -1.97 10.41 -1.49
C GLY A 13 -2.86 10.29 -0.25
N GLY A 14 -2.27 9.95 0.88
CA GLY A 14 -2.90 9.68 2.16
C GLY A 14 -1.96 8.83 3.01
N MET A 15 -2.26 8.67 4.30
CA MET A 15 -1.50 7.77 5.17
C MET A 15 -2.42 7.12 6.21
N TYR A 16 -2.28 5.81 6.34
CA TYR A 16 -2.81 5.04 7.46
C TYR A 16 -1.86 5.02 8.67
N LEU A 17 -2.41 5.25 9.86
CA LEU A 17 -1.70 5.22 11.14
C LEU A 17 -2.39 4.22 12.08
N GLU A 18 -1.79 3.05 12.28
CA GLU A 18 -2.32 2.02 13.20
C GLU A 18 -2.30 2.48 14.66
N GLY A 19 -1.23 3.18 15.08
CA GLY A 19 -0.95 3.40 16.49
C GLY A 19 -0.39 2.14 17.16
N ASP A 20 -0.72 1.92 18.43
CA ASP A 20 -0.35 0.70 19.17
C ASP A 20 -1.59 -0.17 19.38
N PRO A 21 -1.76 -1.26 18.60
CA PRO A 21 -2.95 -2.10 18.69
C PRO A 21 -3.06 -2.88 20.01
N SER A 22 -2.01 -2.93 20.83
CA SER A 22 -2.02 -3.59 22.14
C SER A 22 -2.62 -2.72 23.25
N VAL A 23 -2.73 -1.40 23.03
CA VAL A 23 -3.26 -0.45 24.02
C VAL A 23 -4.78 -0.37 23.95
N VAL A 24 -5.46 -0.61 25.07
CA VAL A 24 -6.92 -0.44 25.18
C VAL A 24 -7.28 1.01 24.90
N GLY A 25 -8.14 1.24 23.90
CA GLY A 25 -8.53 2.57 23.46
C GLY A 25 -7.71 3.12 22.29
N ASN A 26 -6.83 2.32 21.68
CA ASN A 26 -6.17 2.69 20.43
C ASN A 26 -7.19 3.12 19.37
N GLN A 27 -6.89 4.22 18.68
CA GLN A 27 -7.72 4.77 17.62
C GLN A 27 -6.90 4.87 16.34
N PRO A 28 -7.01 3.88 15.44
CA PRO A 28 -6.36 3.94 14.14
C PRO A 28 -6.95 5.09 13.31
N ARG A 29 -6.11 5.75 12.51
CA ARG A 29 -6.49 6.93 11.73
C ARG A 29 -6.10 6.77 10.28
N PHE A 30 -7.03 7.14 9.41
CA PHE A 30 -6.75 7.35 8.01
C PHE A 30 -6.81 8.86 7.73
N ILE A 31 -5.74 9.40 7.16
CA ILE A 31 -5.64 10.81 6.81
C ILE A 31 -5.49 10.91 5.30
N ALA A 32 -6.39 11.66 4.66
CA ALA A 32 -6.51 11.73 3.22
C ALA A 32 -6.78 13.15 2.73
N TYR A 33 -6.59 13.35 1.43
CA TYR A 33 -6.88 14.60 0.74
C TYR A 33 -7.92 14.37 -0.38
N GLU A 34 -8.84 15.32 -0.55
CA GLU A 34 -9.77 15.31 -1.68
C GLU A 34 -8.99 15.51 -2.98
N ALA A 35 -9.24 14.67 -3.99
CA ALA A 35 -8.70 14.82 -5.32
C ALA A 35 -9.39 15.98 -6.06
N GLU A 36 -9.03 17.22 -5.71
CA GLU A 36 -9.68 18.44 -6.22
C GLU A 36 -9.66 18.55 -7.76
N TRP A 37 -8.71 17.88 -8.43
CA TRP A 37 -8.61 17.80 -9.89
C TRP A 37 -9.70 16.94 -10.56
N LEU A 38 -10.50 16.20 -9.78
CA LEU A 38 -11.63 15.39 -10.28
C LEU A 38 -12.99 16.09 -10.11
N ARG A 39 -13.00 17.33 -9.60
CA ARG A 39 -14.24 18.09 -9.42
C ARG A 39 -15.00 18.28 -10.74
N PRO A 40 -16.35 18.29 -10.71
CA PRO A 40 -17.20 18.37 -9.51
C PRO A 40 -17.42 17.05 -8.78
N ASP A 41 -16.94 15.93 -9.32
CA ASP A 41 -17.10 14.62 -8.70
C ASP A 41 -16.17 14.52 -7.47
N PHE A 42 -16.73 14.12 -6.33
CA PHE A 42 -15.99 14.01 -5.08
C PHE A 42 -15.21 12.69 -5.04
N HIS A 43 -13.89 12.81 -4.96
CA HIS A 43 -13.00 11.67 -4.83
C HIS A 43 -11.99 11.93 -3.71
N ILE A 44 -11.68 10.91 -2.92
CA ILE A 44 -10.58 10.95 -1.96
C ILE A 44 -9.38 10.29 -2.65
N TRP A 45 -8.26 11.00 -2.74
CA TRP A 45 -7.04 10.48 -3.36
C TRP A 45 -6.55 9.25 -2.58
N ASN A 46 -6.22 8.18 -3.31
CA ASN A 46 -5.69 6.92 -2.77
C ASN A 46 -6.52 6.22 -1.68
N LEU A 47 -7.82 6.54 -1.55
CA LEU A 47 -8.69 5.97 -0.51
C LEU A 47 -8.60 4.44 -0.41
N ASN A 48 -8.73 3.73 -1.53
CA ASN A 48 -8.76 2.25 -1.50
C ASN A 48 -7.40 1.65 -1.10
N HIS A 49 -6.30 2.30 -1.48
CA HIS A 49 -4.95 1.86 -1.12
C HIS A 49 -4.76 1.97 0.40
N GLU A 50 -5.03 3.15 0.96
CA GLU A 50 -4.83 3.41 2.39
C GLU A 50 -5.85 2.69 3.27
N TYR A 51 -7.08 2.50 2.79
CA TYR A 51 -8.06 1.67 3.48
C TYR A 51 -7.63 0.19 3.52
N THR A 52 -6.87 -0.27 2.51
CA THR A 52 -6.29 -1.62 2.54
C THR A 52 -5.22 -1.73 3.62
N HIS A 53 -4.37 -0.71 3.82
CA HIS A 53 -3.41 -0.70 4.94
C HIS A 53 -4.11 -0.83 6.30
N TYR A 54 -5.26 -0.17 6.49
CA TYR A 54 -6.09 -0.37 7.68
C TYR A 54 -6.53 -1.81 7.85
N LEU A 55 -7.13 -2.39 6.81
CA LEU A 55 -7.65 -3.76 6.89
C LEU A 55 -6.54 -4.78 7.12
N ASP A 56 -5.42 -4.65 6.41
CA ASP A 56 -4.30 -5.57 6.50
C ASP A 56 -3.61 -5.47 7.87
N GLY A 57 -3.34 -4.23 8.34
CA GLY A 57 -2.79 -3.99 9.67
C GLY A 57 -3.68 -4.51 10.79
N ARG A 58 -5.00 -4.33 10.66
CA ARG A 58 -5.95 -4.67 11.73
C ARG A 58 -6.29 -6.15 11.83
N PHE A 59 -6.32 -6.85 10.69
CA PHE A 59 -6.88 -8.20 10.59
C PHE A 59 -5.90 -9.27 10.11
N THR A 60 -4.79 -8.89 9.46
CA THR A 60 -3.83 -9.86 8.89
C THR A 60 -2.47 -9.77 9.59
N MET A 61 -1.92 -8.57 9.71
CA MET A 61 -0.56 -8.36 10.18
C MET A 61 -0.47 -8.43 11.70
N TYR A 62 0.68 -8.88 12.21
CA TYR A 62 0.93 -8.96 13.64
C TYR A 62 1.68 -7.73 14.15
N GLY A 63 1.14 -7.11 15.21
CA GLY A 63 1.76 -5.95 15.84
C GLY A 63 1.52 -4.65 15.07
N ASP A 64 2.28 -3.61 15.44
CA ASP A 64 2.20 -2.30 14.80
C ASP A 64 3.04 -2.25 13.51
N PHE A 65 3.07 -1.08 12.86
CA PHE A 65 3.87 -0.88 11.66
C PHE A 65 5.35 -1.21 11.88
N ALA A 66 5.93 -0.76 13.00
CA ALA A 66 7.35 -0.99 13.29
C ALA A 66 7.68 -2.48 13.42
N ALA A 67 6.81 -3.27 14.06
CA ALA A 67 6.93 -4.71 14.14
C ALA A 67 6.93 -5.36 12.74
N ASN A 68 6.02 -4.92 11.87
CA ASN A 68 5.93 -5.43 10.50
C ASN A 68 7.16 -5.11 9.65
N MET A 69 7.84 -3.98 9.92
CA MET A 69 9.05 -3.57 9.19
C MET A 69 10.33 -4.32 9.62
N THR A 70 10.26 -5.19 10.63
CA THR A 70 11.42 -5.99 11.07
C THR A 70 11.82 -7.10 10.09
N THR A 71 10.95 -7.39 9.11
CA THR A 71 11.18 -8.31 8.00
C THR A 71 10.83 -7.61 6.68
N PRO A 72 11.35 -8.05 5.53
CA PRO A 72 11.13 -7.36 4.25
C PRO A 72 9.70 -7.58 3.73
N THR A 73 8.73 -6.92 4.35
CA THR A 73 7.29 -7.07 4.08
C THR A 73 6.76 -6.02 3.12
N ILE A 74 7.56 -5.05 2.68
CA ILE A 74 7.08 -3.91 1.85
C ILE A 74 6.48 -4.36 0.53
N TRP A 75 7.03 -5.41 -0.08
CA TRP A 75 6.45 -5.96 -1.32
C TRP A 75 4.99 -6.40 -1.13
N TRP A 76 4.66 -6.89 0.07
CA TRP A 76 3.31 -7.27 0.47
C TRP A 76 2.52 -6.03 0.87
N VAL A 77 2.99 -5.23 1.83
CA VAL A 77 2.26 -4.06 2.36
C VAL A 77 1.82 -3.12 1.23
N GLU A 78 2.76 -2.64 0.43
CA GLU A 78 2.47 -1.69 -0.65
C GLU A 78 1.86 -2.37 -1.88
N GLY A 79 2.33 -3.58 -2.20
CA GLY A 79 1.83 -4.34 -3.35
C GLY A 79 0.40 -4.81 -3.18
N PHE A 80 -0.01 -5.18 -1.97
CA PHE A 80 -1.36 -5.64 -1.65
C PHE A 80 -2.34 -4.47 -1.63
N ALA A 81 -1.95 -3.34 -1.07
CA ALA A 81 -2.72 -2.11 -1.14
C ALA A 81 -2.96 -1.65 -2.59
N GLU A 82 -1.94 -1.73 -3.46
CA GLU A 82 -2.10 -1.51 -4.90
C GLU A 82 -3.02 -2.57 -5.54
N TYR A 83 -2.85 -3.85 -5.19
CA TYR A 83 -3.65 -4.93 -5.74
C TYR A 83 -5.14 -4.76 -5.47
N ILE A 84 -5.51 -4.55 -4.20
CA ILE A 84 -6.89 -4.32 -3.79
C ILE A 84 -7.43 -3.03 -4.40
N SER A 85 -6.65 -1.94 -4.41
CA SER A 85 -7.08 -0.65 -4.98
C SER A 85 -7.47 -0.75 -6.46
N TYR A 86 -6.62 -1.35 -7.29
CA TYR A 86 -6.91 -1.53 -8.72
C TYR A 86 -7.99 -2.57 -8.97
N HIS A 87 -8.00 -3.67 -8.21
CA HIS A 87 -9.02 -4.71 -8.35
C HIS A 87 -10.41 -4.19 -8.00
N TYR A 88 -10.57 -3.49 -6.87
CA TYR A 88 -11.85 -2.95 -6.41
C TYR A 88 -12.44 -1.92 -7.37
N ARG A 89 -11.58 -1.12 -8.03
CA ARG A 89 -12.00 -0.12 -9.03
C ARG A 89 -12.23 -0.73 -10.41
N GLU A 90 -11.97 -2.02 -10.59
CA GLU A 90 -12.01 -2.71 -11.88
C GLU A 90 -11.10 -2.04 -12.94
N GLU A 91 -9.97 -1.46 -12.49
CA GLU A 91 -9.05 -0.74 -13.35
C GLU A 91 -7.77 -1.53 -13.62
N PRO A 92 -7.25 -1.51 -14.86
CA PRO A 92 -5.94 -2.09 -15.13
C PRO A 92 -4.82 -1.19 -14.58
N TYR A 93 -3.86 -1.78 -13.88
CA TYR A 93 -2.63 -1.09 -13.51
C TYR A 93 -1.64 -1.07 -14.69
N THR A 94 -1.93 -0.28 -15.72
CA THR A 94 -1.18 -0.27 -16.99
C THR A 94 0.31 0.04 -16.80
N ALA A 95 0.68 0.92 -15.87
CA ALA A 95 2.08 1.20 -15.56
C ALA A 95 2.82 -0.03 -15.02
N ALA A 96 2.20 -0.81 -14.12
CA ALA A 96 2.77 -2.07 -13.66
C ALA A 96 2.85 -3.11 -14.80
N MET A 97 1.85 -3.17 -15.68
CA MET A 97 1.89 -4.05 -16.86
C MET A 97 3.05 -3.71 -17.80
N THR A 98 3.34 -2.41 -18.01
CA THR A 98 4.50 -1.96 -18.78
C THR A 98 5.81 -2.40 -18.12
N GLU A 99 5.94 -2.29 -16.80
CA GLU A 99 7.12 -2.79 -16.08
C GLU A 99 7.26 -4.31 -16.19
N ALA A 100 6.16 -5.07 -16.05
CA ALA A 100 6.15 -6.52 -16.19
C ALA A 100 6.73 -6.98 -17.54
N GLY A 101 6.39 -6.28 -18.63
CA GLY A 101 6.90 -6.56 -19.97
C GLY A 101 8.41 -6.43 -20.12
N LYS A 102 9.10 -5.74 -19.19
CA LYS A 102 10.56 -5.61 -19.20
C LYS A 102 11.28 -6.82 -18.60
N GLY A 103 10.59 -7.65 -17.80
CA GLY A 103 11.18 -8.82 -17.15
C GLY A 103 12.37 -8.49 -16.23
N THR A 104 12.36 -7.32 -15.58
CA THR A 104 13.53 -6.77 -14.88
C THR A 104 13.96 -7.57 -13.65
N TYR A 105 13.01 -8.15 -12.91
CA TYR A 105 13.29 -8.82 -11.63
C TYR A 105 12.73 -10.24 -11.59
N ALA A 106 13.49 -11.14 -10.98
CA ALA A 106 12.95 -12.42 -10.53
C ALA A 106 12.02 -12.20 -9.34
N LEU A 107 10.98 -13.03 -9.21
CA LEU A 107 10.01 -12.91 -8.10
C LEU A 107 10.67 -12.95 -6.72
N SER A 108 11.64 -13.84 -6.52
CA SER A 108 12.36 -13.96 -5.25
C SER A 108 13.12 -12.70 -4.86
N THR A 109 13.59 -11.92 -5.84
CA THR A 109 14.20 -10.62 -5.57
C THR A 109 13.18 -9.66 -4.99
N LEU A 110 11.93 -9.70 -5.45
CA LEU A 110 10.88 -8.79 -4.99
C LEU A 110 10.55 -8.96 -3.50
N PHE A 111 10.75 -10.16 -2.95
CA PHE A 111 10.54 -10.44 -1.52
C PHE A 111 11.53 -9.76 -0.59
N SER A 112 12.60 -9.13 -1.10
CA SER A 112 13.52 -8.31 -0.32
C SER A 112 13.29 -6.80 -0.51
N THR A 113 12.15 -6.39 -1.04
CA THR A 113 11.84 -4.96 -1.23
C THR A 113 11.64 -4.27 0.12
N ASP A 114 12.18 -3.06 0.23
CA ASP A 114 12.02 -2.15 1.36
C ASP A 114 11.86 -0.69 0.86
N TYR A 115 11.61 0.26 1.77
CA TYR A 115 11.42 1.68 1.43
C TYR A 115 12.70 2.41 0.96
N SER A 116 13.88 1.77 0.98
CA SER A 116 15.09 2.38 0.37
C SER A 116 15.10 2.27 -1.16
N HIS A 117 14.25 1.40 -1.72
CA HIS A 117 14.09 1.24 -3.15
C HIS A 117 13.22 2.33 -3.77
N ASP A 118 13.31 2.49 -5.10
CA ASP A 118 12.47 3.45 -5.81
C ASP A 118 10.98 3.08 -5.82
N THR A 119 10.14 4.06 -6.18
CA THR A 119 8.68 3.88 -6.22
C THR A 119 8.22 2.84 -7.24
N THR A 120 8.98 2.61 -8.32
CA THR A 120 8.65 1.57 -9.30
C THR A 120 8.83 0.20 -8.65
N ARG A 121 9.91 0.00 -7.90
CA ARG A 121 10.21 -1.23 -7.20
C ARG A 121 9.23 -1.49 -6.05
N VAL A 122 8.93 -0.47 -5.25
CA VAL A 122 8.02 -0.59 -4.11
C VAL A 122 6.59 -0.89 -4.56
N TYR A 123 6.01 -0.04 -5.41
CA TYR A 123 4.58 -0.09 -5.71
C TYR A 123 4.24 -1.00 -6.89
N ARG A 124 4.88 -0.78 -8.05
CA ARG A 124 4.52 -1.49 -9.28
C ARG A 124 4.98 -2.94 -9.26
N TRP A 125 6.24 -3.17 -8.89
CA TRP A 125 6.75 -4.53 -8.77
C TRP A 125 6.22 -5.25 -7.52
N GLY A 126 5.92 -4.53 -6.43
CA GLY A 126 5.15 -5.07 -5.30
C GLY A 126 3.77 -5.58 -5.74
N TYR A 127 3.00 -4.77 -6.47
CA TYR A 127 1.71 -5.15 -7.06
C TYR A 127 1.82 -6.42 -7.91
N LEU A 128 2.83 -6.51 -8.77
CA LEU A 128 3.03 -7.69 -9.63
C LEU A 128 3.36 -8.94 -8.82
N ALA A 129 4.19 -8.83 -7.78
CA ALA A 129 4.53 -9.94 -6.89
C ALA A 129 3.27 -10.45 -6.16
N VAL A 130 2.51 -9.56 -5.54
CA VAL A 130 1.27 -9.91 -4.82
C VAL A 130 0.24 -10.52 -5.77
N ARG A 131 0.02 -9.89 -6.92
CA ARG A 131 -0.91 -10.40 -7.94
C ARG A 131 -0.54 -11.82 -8.36
N TYR A 132 0.74 -12.09 -8.62
CA TYR A 132 1.19 -13.42 -8.99
C TYR A 132 0.92 -14.45 -7.88
N MET A 133 1.23 -14.11 -6.62
CA MET A 133 0.98 -15.00 -5.49
C MET A 133 -0.51 -15.32 -5.34
N LEU A 134 -1.38 -14.31 -5.37
CA LEU A 134 -2.83 -14.49 -5.21
C LEU A 134 -3.49 -15.21 -6.40
N GLU A 135 -3.09 -14.92 -7.63
CA GLU A 135 -3.76 -15.45 -8.83
C GLU A 135 -3.17 -16.77 -9.35
N LYS A 136 -1.90 -17.07 -9.04
CA LYS A 136 -1.18 -18.23 -9.60
C LYS A 136 -0.60 -19.19 -8.55
N HIS A 137 -0.54 -18.79 -7.29
CA HIS A 137 -0.14 -19.65 -6.17
C HIS A 137 -1.12 -19.56 -4.99
N PRO A 138 -2.43 -19.77 -5.21
CA PRO A 138 -3.37 -19.88 -4.11
C PRO A 138 -3.02 -21.11 -3.25
N ALA A 139 -3.36 -21.06 -1.96
CA ALA A 139 -3.18 -22.15 -1.01
C ALA A 139 -4.03 -23.38 -1.33
#